data_AF-A0A4V0I0H8-F1
#
_entry.id   AF-A0A4V0I0H8-F1
#
_cell.length_a   1.000
_cell.length_b   1.000
_cell.length_c   1.000
_cell.angle_alpha   90.00
_cell.angle_beta   90.00
_cell.angle_gamma   90.00
#
_symmetry.space_group_name_H-M   'P 1'
#
loop_
_entity.id
_entity.type
_entity.pdbx_description
1 polymer ?
#
loop_
_entity_poly.entity_id
_entity_poly.type
_entity_poly.pdbx_seq_one_letter_code
_entity_poly.pdbx_strand_id
1 'polypeptide(L)'
;MLTRRMIWILAWFGAVVASVGIGLIPGDYTGESFCGVWGCFPPVQALASLHLLWLFVLVPPAVALARRRPGTVARRVGAAVLVFGLLAVACVVTTGLTQWGQSPTDPRYAAHAVRRVGYSLATRTDVPAIQLGLTGLFVVFAARRRPGRNEGNSDAAVAAGALDASGADSSITAPRTLPSTEA
;
A
#
# COMPACT_ATOMS: atom_id res chain seq x y z
N MET A 1 15.64 22.81 2.62
CA MET A 1 14.97 21.48 2.47
C MET A 1 14.84 20.71 3.78
N LEU A 2 15.80 20.80 4.70
CA LEU A 2 15.78 20.10 5.99
C LEU A 2 14.57 20.48 6.87
N THR A 3 14.27 21.77 6.98
CA THR A 3 13.15 22.32 7.76
C THR A 3 11.79 21.73 7.36
N ARG A 4 11.51 21.65 6.06
CA ARG A 4 10.26 21.05 5.55
C ARG A 4 10.12 19.57 5.88
N ARG A 5 11.21 18.80 5.84
CA ARG A 5 11.19 17.37 6.23
C ARG A 5 10.94 17.22 7.71
N MET A 6 11.59 18.05 8.53
CA MET A 6 11.43 18.02 9.98
C MET A 6 10.00 18.38 10.40
N ILE A 7 9.42 19.45 9.85
CA ILE A 7 8.01 19.82 10.09
C ILE A 7 7.08 18.66 9.72
N TRP A 8 7.33 18.00 8.59
CA TRP A 8 6.49 16.88 8.16
C TRP A 8 6.60 15.66 9.10
N ILE A 9 7.80 15.34 9.58
CA ILE A 9 8.02 14.25 10.55
C ILE A 9 7.34 14.57 11.88
N LEU A 10 7.49 15.80 12.39
CA LEU A 10 6.86 16.24 13.63
C LEU A 10 5.33 16.22 13.52
N ALA A 11 4.77 16.71 12.41
CA ALA A 11 3.33 16.65 12.16
C ALA A 11 2.82 15.21 12.09
N TRP A 12 3.56 14.32 11.43
CA TRP A 12 3.22 12.90 11.37
C TRP A 12 3.26 12.23 12.75
N PHE A 13 4.32 12.48 13.53
CA PHE A 13 4.44 11.95 14.89
C PHE A 13 3.33 12.48 15.80
N GLY A 14 3.02 13.77 15.71
CA GLY A 14 1.89 14.38 16.41
C GLY A 14 0.55 13.73 16.04
N ALA A 15 0.34 13.38 14.77
CA ALA A 15 -0.86 12.67 14.34
C ALA A 15 -0.96 11.24 14.90
N VAL A 16 0.17 10.52 14.98
CA VAL A 16 0.24 9.18 15.60
C VAL A 16 -0.07 9.25 17.09
N VAL A 17 0.53 10.21 17.80
CA VAL A 17 0.25 10.42 19.24
C VAL A 17 -1.21 10.82 19.45
N ALA A 18 -1.73 11.74 18.63
CA ALA A 18 -3.12 12.16 18.69
C ALA A 18 -4.09 11.01 18.43
N SER A 19 -3.78 10.09 17.50
CA SER A 19 -4.66 8.95 17.23
C SER A 19 -4.78 7.99 18.41
N VAL A 20 -3.68 7.77 19.14
CA VAL A 20 -3.70 7.00 20.39
C VAL A 20 -4.43 7.77 21.50
N GLY A 21 -4.25 9.09 21.55
CA GLY A 21 -4.91 9.98 22.52
C GLY A 21 -6.43 9.97 22.43
N ILE A 22 -7.03 9.62 21.28
CA ILE A 22 -8.48 9.45 21.14
C ILE A 22 -9.03 8.42 22.14
N GLY A 23 -8.27 7.38 22.46
CA GLY A 23 -8.66 6.36 23.44
C GLY A 23 -8.64 6.86 24.89
N LEU A 24 -8.08 8.04 25.16
CA LEU A 24 -8.01 8.66 26.48
C LEU A 24 -9.09 9.70 26.72
N ILE A 25 -9.88 10.06 25.70
CA ILE A 25 -10.90 11.11 25.83
C ILE A 25 -12.03 10.57 26.72
N PRO A 26 -12.23 11.14 27.93
CA PRO A 26 -13.32 10.74 28.80
C PRO A 26 -14.63 11.19 28.14
N GLY A 27 -15.34 10.23 27.58
CA GLY A 27 -16.67 10.41 27.04
C GLY A 27 -17.37 9.08 27.14
N ASP A 28 -18.39 9.02 27.99
CA ASP A 28 -19.29 7.87 28.13
C ASP A 28 -20.15 7.69 26.87
N TYR A 29 -19.54 7.55 25.69
CA TYR A 29 -20.24 7.20 24.46
C TYR A 29 -20.69 5.72 24.45
N THR A 30 -20.36 4.98 25.51
CA THR A 30 -20.65 3.56 25.70
C THR A 30 -20.94 3.24 27.17
N GLY A 31 -21.83 4.01 27.82
CA GLY A 31 -22.22 3.77 29.24
C GLY A 31 -22.66 2.34 29.56
N GLU A 32 -22.95 1.52 28.56
CA GLU A 32 -22.94 0.08 28.65
C GLU A 32 -22.11 -0.46 27.48
N SER A 33 -21.10 -1.29 27.77
CA SER A 33 -20.46 -2.09 26.73
C SER A 33 -21.59 -2.79 25.99
N PHE A 34 -21.66 -2.68 24.65
CA PHE A 34 -22.67 -3.42 23.88
C PHE A 34 -22.38 -4.92 24.02
N CYS A 35 -22.86 -5.50 25.12
CA CYS A 35 -22.81 -6.91 25.43
C CYS A 35 -24.00 -7.54 24.73
N GLY A 36 -23.73 -8.11 23.56
CA GLY A 36 -24.71 -8.90 22.83
C GLY A 36 -24.49 -10.39 23.05
N VAL A 37 -25.23 -11.20 22.30
CA VAL A 37 -25.00 -12.66 22.14
C VAL A 37 -23.61 -13.01 21.59
N TRP A 38 -22.79 -12.00 21.26
CA TRP A 38 -21.44 -12.13 20.71
C TRP A 38 -20.34 -11.73 21.72
N GLY A 39 -20.71 -11.43 22.97
CA GLY A 39 -19.82 -10.87 23.98
C GLY A 39 -19.89 -9.35 24.05
N CYS A 40 -19.03 -8.77 24.89
CA CYS A 40 -18.96 -7.34 25.11
C CYS A 40 -18.00 -6.67 24.11
N PHE A 41 -18.48 -5.63 23.42
CA PHE A 41 -17.69 -4.86 22.46
C PHE A 41 -16.65 -3.99 23.22
N PRO A 42 -15.37 -3.97 22.81
CA PRO A 42 -14.40 -3.02 23.35
C PRO A 42 -14.85 -1.59 23.00
N PRO A 43 -14.54 -0.55 23.78
CA PRO A 43 -14.99 0.82 23.48
C PRO A 43 -14.71 1.22 22.03
N VAL A 44 -15.69 1.79 21.32
CA VAL A 44 -15.57 2.17 19.90
C VAL A 44 -14.38 3.13 19.70
N GLN A 45 -14.09 3.96 20.69
CA GLN A 45 -12.93 4.85 20.73
C GLN A 45 -11.61 4.08 20.65
N ALA A 46 -11.48 2.96 21.38
CA ALA A 46 -10.28 2.12 21.36
C ALA A 46 -10.08 1.43 20.00
N LEU A 47 -11.18 1.00 19.36
CA LEU A 47 -11.11 0.48 17.99
C LEU A 47 -10.67 1.56 17.02
N ALA A 48 -11.29 2.73 17.10
CA ALA A 48 -10.99 3.86 16.23
C ALA A 48 -9.53 4.31 16.39
N SER A 49 -9.01 4.39 17.61
CA SER A 49 -7.61 4.77 17.87
C SER A 49 -6.64 3.78 17.24
N LEU A 50 -6.90 2.48 17.34
CA LEU A 50 -6.06 1.44 16.73
C LEU A 50 -6.14 1.47 15.20
N HIS A 51 -7.32 1.67 14.62
CA HIS A 51 -7.46 1.77 13.17
C HIS A 51 -6.75 3.01 12.61
N LEU A 52 -6.88 4.15 13.29
CA LEU A 52 -6.20 5.40 12.92
C LEU A 52 -4.69 5.29 13.08
N LEU A 53 -4.21 4.66 14.16
CA LEU A 53 -2.79 4.38 14.36
C LEU A 53 -2.21 3.63 13.15
N TRP A 54 -2.85 2.54 12.75
CA TRP A 54 -2.41 1.77 11.59
C TRP A 54 -2.44 2.57 10.29
N LEU A 55 -3.47 3.40 10.07
CA LEU A 55 -3.51 4.30 8.91
C LEU A 55 -2.31 5.26 8.92
N PHE A 56 -2.03 5.91 10.04
CA PHE A 56 -0.90 6.83 10.13
C PHE A 56 0.45 6.12 9.97
N VAL A 57 0.59 4.88 10.42
CA VAL A 57 1.80 4.07 10.19
C VAL A 57 1.98 3.72 8.71
N LEU A 58 0.89 3.38 8.01
CA LEU A 58 0.92 2.93 6.61
C LEU A 58 1.00 4.08 5.59
N VAL A 59 0.53 5.28 5.93
CA VAL A 59 0.49 6.43 5.00
C VAL A 59 1.89 6.90 4.55
N PRO A 60 2.89 7.12 5.42
CA PRO A 60 4.25 7.52 5.01
C PRO A 60 4.89 6.61 3.97
N PRO A 61 4.98 5.27 4.17
CA PRO A 61 5.59 4.39 3.18
C PRO A 61 4.76 4.37 1.89
N ALA A 62 3.43 4.40 1.97
CA ALA A 62 2.56 4.44 0.79
C ALA A 62 2.77 5.71 -0.05
N VAL A 63 2.83 6.89 0.59
CA VAL A 63 3.10 8.17 -0.05
C VAL A 63 4.53 8.21 -0.60
N ALA A 64 5.51 7.72 0.15
CA ALA A 64 6.90 7.66 -0.31
C ALA A 64 7.06 6.74 -1.52
N LEU A 65 6.42 5.56 -1.50
CA LEU A 65 6.40 4.61 -2.60
C LEU A 65 5.74 5.22 -3.84
N ALA A 66 4.54 5.77 -3.67
CA ALA A 66 3.79 6.42 -4.75
C ALA A 66 4.53 7.64 -5.31
N ARG A 67 5.35 8.34 -4.51
CA ARG A 67 6.09 9.52 -4.96
C ARG A 67 7.44 9.23 -5.60
N ARG A 68 8.20 8.27 -5.05
CA ARG A 68 9.63 8.08 -5.38
C ARG A 68 9.89 6.94 -6.36
N ARG A 69 8.98 5.97 -6.50
CA ARG A 69 9.19 4.83 -7.40
C ARG A 69 8.54 5.05 -8.77
N PRO A 70 9.06 4.37 -9.82
CA PRO A 70 8.40 4.30 -11.12
C PRO A 70 6.95 3.83 -10.99
N GLY A 71 6.06 4.33 -11.85
CA GLY A 71 4.64 4.00 -11.81
C GLY A 71 4.37 2.50 -11.86
N THR A 72 5.12 1.75 -12.69
CA THR A 72 5.01 0.30 -12.82
C THR A 72 5.35 -0.43 -11.52
N VAL A 73 6.43 -0.04 -10.85
CA VAL A 73 6.83 -0.64 -9.56
C VAL A 73 5.82 -0.31 -8.47
N ALA A 74 5.41 0.96 -8.37
CA ALA A 74 4.42 1.38 -7.39
C ALA A 74 3.07 0.65 -7.58
N ARG A 75 2.63 0.46 -8.83
CA ARG A 75 1.40 -0.30 -9.14
C ARG A 75 1.52 -1.77 -8.74
N ARG A 76 2.64 -2.44 -9.03
CA ARG A 76 2.85 -3.85 -8.65
C ARG A 76 2.86 -4.04 -7.14
N VAL A 77 3.61 -3.20 -6.42
CA VAL A 77 3.65 -3.25 -4.95
C VAL A 77 2.29 -2.91 -4.36
N GLY A 78 1.62 -1.85 -4.84
CA GLY A 78 0.28 -1.48 -4.39
C GLY A 78 -0.74 -2.59 -4.65
N ALA A 79 -0.69 -3.25 -5.81
CA ALA A 79 -1.54 -4.39 -6.12
C ALA A 79 -1.26 -5.59 -5.22
N ALA A 80 0.01 -5.91 -4.95
CA ALA A 80 0.38 -6.98 -4.03
C ALA A 80 -0.14 -6.72 -2.60
N VAL A 81 0.02 -5.49 -2.10
CA VAL A 81 -0.52 -5.07 -0.79
C VAL A 81 -2.05 -5.14 -0.77
N LEU A 82 -2.72 -4.72 -1.84
CA LEU A 82 -4.17 -4.81 -1.97
C LEU A 82 -4.64 -6.27 -1.96
N VAL A 83 -4.01 -7.15 -2.74
CA VAL A 83 -4.32 -8.59 -2.77
C VAL A 83 -4.10 -9.20 -1.39
N PHE A 84 -2.99 -8.87 -0.72
CA PHE A 84 -2.74 -9.36 0.63
C PHE A 84 -3.81 -8.89 1.63
N GLY A 85 -4.22 -7.62 1.57
CA GLY A 85 -5.32 -7.09 2.38
C GLY A 85 -6.65 -7.82 2.11
N LEU A 86 -6.98 -8.06 0.84
CA LEU A 86 -8.18 -8.80 0.44
C LEU A 86 -8.14 -10.26 0.90
N LEU A 87 -6.99 -10.93 0.79
CA LEU A 87 -6.80 -12.30 1.27
C LEU A 87 -6.94 -12.38 2.79
N ALA A 88 -6.39 -11.41 3.53
CA ALA A 88 -6.56 -11.33 4.96
C ALA A 88 -8.04 -11.15 5.33
N VAL A 89 -8.77 -10.24 4.69
CA VAL A 89 -10.22 -10.09 4.87
C VAL A 89 -10.96 -11.39 4.55
N ALA A 90 -10.67 -12.01 3.41
CA ALA A 90 -11.29 -13.26 3.00
C ALA A 90 -11.04 -14.38 4.02
N CYS A 91 -9.82 -14.49 4.55
CA CYS A 91 -9.48 -15.47 5.59
C CYS A 91 -10.28 -15.24 6.88
N VAL A 92 -10.45 -13.98 7.32
CA VAL A 92 -11.30 -13.66 8.48
C VAL A 92 -12.76 -14.05 8.20
N VAL A 93 -13.28 -13.70 7.03
CA VAL A 93 -14.65 -14.01 6.62
C VAL A 93 -14.87 -15.52 6.56
N THR A 94 -14.02 -16.27 5.86
CA THR A 94 -14.18 -17.72 5.70
C THR A 94 -14.05 -18.44 7.03
N THR A 95 -13.07 -18.08 7.86
CA THR A 95 -12.92 -18.66 9.21
C THR A 95 -14.15 -18.37 10.07
N GLY A 96 -14.67 -17.13 10.00
CA GLY A 96 -15.90 -16.76 10.70
C GLY A 96 -17.12 -17.50 10.19
N LEU A 97 -17.21 -17.79 8.88
CA LEU A 97 -18.32 -18.55 8.33
C LEU A 97 -18.21 -20.06 8.62
N THR A 98 -17.02 -20.66 8.58
CA THR A 98 -16.83 -22.10 8.82
C THR A 98 -17.03 -22.46 10.29
N GLN A 99 -16.50 -21.66 11.22
CA GLN A 99 -16.69 -21.89 12.66
C GLN A 99 -18.16 -21.85 13.08
N TRP A 100 -18.98 -21.05 12.40
CA TRP A 100 -20.39 -20.86 12.75
C TRP A 100 -21.35 -21.71 11.91
N GLY A 101 -21.01 -21.97 10.65
CA GLY A 101 -21.80 -22.84 9.77
C GLY A 101 -21.85 -24.29 10.24
N GLN A 102 -20.86 -24.73 11.03
CA GLN A 102 -20.84 -26.08 11.62
C GLN A 102 -21.56 -26.16 12.97
N SER A 103 -21.91 -25.03 13.59
CA SER A 103 -22.67 -25.02 14.83
C SER A 103 -24.15 -25.25 14.51
N PRO A 104 -24.84 -26.24 15.12
CA PRO A 104 -26.27 -26.52 14.94
C PRO A 104 -27.16 -25.46 15.62
N THR A 105 -26.80 -24.19 15.43
CA THR A 105 -27.41 -23.02 16.06
C THR A 105 -28.72 -22.65 15.37
N ASP A 106 -29.70 -22.22 16.17
CA ASP A 106 -31.01 -21.68 15.77
C ASP A 106 -30.91 -20.79 14.50
N PRO A 107 -31.77 -21.00 13.47
CA PRO A 107 -31.82 -20.19 12.26
C PRO A 107 -31.83 -18.66 12.49
N ARG A 108 -32.32 -18.20 13.65
CA ARG A 108 -32.28 -16.79 14.05
C ARG A 108 -30.86 -16.20 14.09
N TYR A 109 -29.85 -17.02 14.37
CA TYR A 109 -28.45 -16.57 14.38
C TYR A 109 -27.88 -16.35 12.97
N ALA A 110 -28.40 -17.04 11.94
CA ALA A 110 -27.96 -16.86 10.56
C ALA A 110 -28.23 -15.43 10.05
N ALA A 111 -29.33 -14.80 10.49
CA ALA A 111 -29.69 -13.43 10.15
C ALA A 111 -28.66 -12.39 10.64
N HIS A 112 -27.81 -12.75 11.60
CA HIS A 112 -26.80 -11.87 12.20
C HIS A 112 -25.36 -12.21 11.78
N ALA A 113 -25.16 -13.18 10.88
CA ALA A 113 -23.84 -13.62 10.44
C ALA A 113 -22.99 -12.46 9.88
N VAL A 114 -23.60 -11.60 9.05
CA VAL A 114 -22.90 -10.46 8.44
C VAL A 114 -22.42 -9.45 9.49
N ARG A 115 -23.28 -9.11 10.47
CA ARG A 115 -22.91 -8.19 11.57
C ARG A 115 -21.73 -8.73 12.36
N ARG A 116 -21.69 -10.05 12.56
CA ARG A 116 -20.61 -10.70 13.30
C ARG A 116 -19.31 -10.79 12.51
N VAL A 117 -19.37 -11.06 11.21
CA VAL A 117 -18.19 -10.99 10.34
C VAL A 117 -17.62 -9.58 10.33
N GLY A 118 -18.49 -8.56 10.21
CA GLY A 118 -18.10 -7.16 10.34
C GLY A 118 -17.45 -6.85 11.69
N TYR A 119 -18.03 -7.34 12.79
CA TYR A 119 -17.44 -7.24 14.14
C TYR A 119 -16.05 -7.88 14.21
N SER A 120 -15.89 -9.09 13.66
CA SER A 120 -14.64 -9.85 13.72
C SER A 120 -13.55 -9.17 12.89
N LEU A 121 -13.92 -8.54 11.78
CA LEU A 121 -13.02 -7.72 10.97
C LEU A 121 -12.61 -6.43 11.68
N ALA A 122 -13.55 -5.76 12.35
CA ALA A 122 -13.29 -4.52 13.06
C ALA A 122 -12.43 -4.74 14.32
N THR A 123 -12.67 -5.82 15.06
CA THR A 123 -11.95 -6.10 16.31
C THR A 123 -10.59 -6.77 16.12
N ARG A 124 -10.28 -7.29 14.91
CA ARG A 124 -8.94 -7.78 14.56
C ARG A 124 -7.98 -6.64 14.28
N THR A 125 -7.35 -6.16 15.34
CA THR A 125 -6.39 -5.06 15.29
C THR A 125 -4.95 -5.52 15.10
N ASP A 126 -4.65 -6.81 15.31
CA ASP A 126 -3.33 -7.40 15.09
C ASP A 126 -2.92 -7.39 13.61
N VAL A 127 -3.88 -7.59 12.72
CA VAL A 127 -3.68 -7.59 11.27
C VAL A 127 -4.59 -6.52 10.68
N PRO A 128 -4.07 -5.34 10.30
CA PRO A 128 -4.86 -4.22 9.82
C PRO A 128 -5.32 -4.43 8.36
N ALA A 129 -6.07 -5.51 8.12
CA ALA A 129 -6.42 -6.02 6.80
C ALA A 129 -7.15 -4.97 5.95
N ILE A 130 -8.09 -4.25 6.57
CA ILE A 130 -8.85 -3.17 5.92
C ILE A 130 -7.90 -2.03 5.52
N GLN A 131 -7.02 -1.60 6.43
CA GLN A 131 -6.09 -0.51 6.20
C GLN A 131 -5.03 -0.88 5.16
N LEU A 132 -4.58 -2.14 5.12
CA LEU A 132 -3.71 -2.66 4.07
C LEU A 132 -4.40 -2.60 2.71
N GLY A 133 -5.65 -3.06 2.62
CA GLY A 133 -6.47 -2.97 1.41
C GLY A 133 -6.60 -1.52 0.92
N LEU A 134 -7.00 -0.60 1.80
CA LEU A 134 -7.12 0.83 1.48
C LEU A 134 -5.78 1.45 1.05
N THR A 135 -4.69 1.07 1.71
CA THR A 135 -3.34 1.54 1.40
C THR A 135 -2.90 1.07 0.01
N GLY A 136 -3.07 -0.22 -0.29
CA GLY A 136 -2.77 -0.78 -1.60
C GLY A 136 -3.59 -0.12 -2.71
N LEU A 137 -4.90 0.06 -2.46
CA LEU A 137 -5.81 0.76 -3.36
C LEU A 137 -5.34 2.20 -3.64
N PHE A 138 -5.01 2.95 -2.59
CA PHE A 138 -4.47 4.31 -2.70
C PHE A 138 -3.21 4.35 -3.57
N VAL A 139 -2.24 3.46 -3.33
CA VAL A 139 -0.99 3.42 -4.11
C VAL A 139 -1.26 3.13 -5.58
N VAL A 140 -2.14 2.16 -5.88
CA VAL A 140 -2.51 1.82 -7.27
C VAL A 140 -3.15 3.02 -7.97
N PHE A 141 -4.09 3.72 -7.32
CA PHE A 141 -4.73 4.91 -7.90
C PHE A 141 -3.75 6.08 -8.05
N ALA A 142 -2.93 6.35 -7.04
CA ALA A 142 -1.94 7.41 -7.09
C ALA A 142 -0.92 7.19 -8.21
N ALA A 143 -0.52 5.94 -8.45
CA ALA A 143 0.41 5.61 -9.53
C ALA A 143 -0.23 5.72 -10.93
N ARG A 144 -1.55 5.52 -11.08
CA ARG A 144 -2.27 5.73 -12.35
C ARG A 144 -2.35 7.19 -12.77
N ARG A 145 -2.40 8.12 -11.81
CA ARG A 145 -2.49 9.58 -12.08
C ARG A 145 -1.17 10.19 -12.55
N ARG A 146 -0.09 9.41 -12.61
CA ARG A 146 1.21 9.89 -13.09
C ARG A 146 1.23 9.75 -14.61
N PRO A 147 1.13 10.84 -15.40
CA PRO A 147 1.40 10.77 -16.83
C PRO A 147 2.78 10.13 -17.00
N GLY A 148 2.88 9.12 -17.88
CA GLY A 148 4.06 8.28 -18.06
C GLY A 148 5.28 9.15 -18.34
N ARG A 149 5.99 9.54 -17.27
CA ARG A 149 6.90 10.69 -17.36
C ARG A 149 8.17 10.36 -18.12
N ASN A 150 8.58 9.11 -18.31
CA ASN A 150 9.83 8.78 -19.00
C ASN A 150 9.94 7.27 -19.33
N GLU A 151 9.10 6.75 -20.23
CA GLU A 151 9.56 5.64 -21.09
C GLU A 151 10.23 6.22 -22.35
N GLY A 152 9.74 7.36 -22.86
CA GLY A 152 10.31 8.02 -24.04
C GLY A 152 11.72 8.62 -23.89
N ASN A 153 12.23 8.89 -22.67
CA ASN A 153 13.59 9.47 -22.53
C ASN A 153 14.70 8.40 -22.52
N SER A 154 14.38 7.15 -22.15
CA SER A 154 15.33 6.04 -22.26
C SER A 154 15.47 5.60 -23.70
N ASP A 155 14.36 5.54 -24.44
CA ASP A 155 14.38 5.22 -25.87
C ASP A 155 14.99 6.35 -26.70
N ALA A 156 14.76 7.62 -26.33
CA ALA A 156 15.44 8.75 -26.97
C ALA A 156 16.95 8.78 -26.67
N ALA A 157 17.39 8.43 -25.46
CA ALA A 157 18.81 8.35 -25.12
C ALA A 157 19.51 7.16 -25.79
N VAL A 158 18.83 6.01 -25.90
CA VAL A 158 19.32 4.84 -26.65
C VAL A 158 19.34 5.12 -28.16
N ALA A 159 18.32 5.77 -28.71
CA ALA A 159 18.30 6.18 -30.11
C ALA A 159 19.39 7.22 -30.44
N ALA A 160 19.61 8.21 -29.56
CA ALA A 160 20.68 9.19 -29.71
C ALA A 160 22.08 8.54 -29.61
N GLY A 161 22.27 7.60 -28.69
CA GLY A 161 23.52 6.83 -28.59
C GLY A 161 23.75 5.87 -29.75
N ALA A 162 22.70 5.28 -30.32
CA ALA A 162 22.78 4.41 -31.49
C ALA A 162 23.13 5.20 -32.77
N LEU A 163 22.66 6.44 -32.89
CA LEU A 163 23.04 7.34 -33.99
C LEU A 163 24.51 7.77 -33.90
N ASP A 164 25.03 8.01 -32.69
CA ASP A 164 26.44 8.34 -32.47
C ASP A 164 27.36 7.14 -32.75
N ALA A 165 26.95 5.92 -32.38
CA ALA A 165 27.72 4.71 -32.65
C ALA A 165 27.78 4.33 -34.14
N SER A 166 26.77 4.69 -34.93
CA SER A 166 26.73 4.43 -36.38
C SER A 166 27.63 5.37 -37.19
N GLY A 167 28.01 6.54 -36.63
CA GLY A 167 28.86 7.52 -37.31
C GLY A 167 30.37 7.26 -37.21
N ALA A 168 30.81 6.39 -36.30
CA ALA A 168 32.24 6.21 -36.00
C ALA A 168 32.98 5.20 -36.89
N ASP A 169 32.29 4.44 -37.75
CA ASP A 169 32.90 3.36 -38.55
C ASP A 169 33.16 3.73 -40.03
N SER A 170 33.31 5.03 -40.32
CA SER A 170 33.61 5.50 -41.69
C SER A 170 35.07 5.89 -41.92
N SER A 171 35.94 5.76 -40.91
CA SER A 171 37.35 6.11 -41.05
C SER A 171 38.26 4.88 -40.95
N ILE A 172 39.03 4.67 -42.02
CA ILE A 172 40.31 3.95 -42.06
C ILE A 172 40.20 2.48 -42.46
N THR A 173 40.24 2.24 -43.77
CA THR A 173 41.25 1.35 -44.34
C THR A 173 41.62 1.88 -45.72
N ALA A 174 42.59 2.81 -45.76
CA ALA A 174 43.25 3.16 -47.02
C ALA A 174 44.20 2.01 -47.42
N PRO A 175 44.24 1.61 -48.71
CA PRO A 175 45.11 0.54 -49.18
C PRO A 175 46.57 0.96 -49.06
N ARG A 176 47.33 0.18 -48.27
CA ARG A 176 48.78 0.31 -48.12
C ARG A 176 49.44 -0.14 -49.42
N THR A 177 49.90 0.79 -50.24
CA THR A 177 50.73 0.50 -51.41
C THR A 177 52.09 -0.03 -50.94
N LEU A 178 52.44 -1.24 -51.41
CA LEU A 178 53.75 -1.85 -51.18
C LEU A 178 54.75 -1.31 -52.22
N PRO A 179 56.00 -1.00 -51.81
CA PRO A 179 57.04 -0.61 -52.75
C PRO A 179 57.52 -1.80 -53.59
N SER A 180 57.60 -1.60 -54.90
CA SER A 180 58.23 -2.50 -55.86
C SER A 180 59.75 -2.45 -55.72
N THR A 181 60.36 -3.57 -55.33
CA THR A 181 61.80 -3.82 -55.48
C THR A 181 62.10 -4.19 -56.92
N GLU A 182 62.82 -3.31 -57.62
CA GLU A 182 63.50 -3.57 -58.89
C GLU A 182 64.71 -4.50 -58.67
N ALA A 183 64.95 -5.38 -59.64
CA ALA A 183 66.14 -6.21 -59.80
C ALA A 183 66.62 -6.11 -61.25
#